data_AF-A0A7S3WB30-F1
#
_entry.id   AF-A0A7S3WB30-F1
#
_cell.length_a   1.000
_cell.length_b   1.000
_cell.length_c   1.000
_cell.angle_alpha   90.00
_cell.angle_beta   90.00
_cell.angle_gamma   90.00
#
_symmetry.space_group_name_H-M   'P 1'
#
loop_
_entity.id
_entity.type
_entity.pdbx_description
1 polymer ?
#
loop_
_entity_poly.entity_id
_entity_poly.type
_entity_poly.pdbx_seq_one_letter_code
_entity_poly.pdbx_strand_id
1 'polypeptide(L)'
;MELIGELKKTPRKTLEKNCFIKVFKYTGEFGRMRSKEIKKTLQEKRCEVFEKDPKAYLEQLKKSISEEEKAFESSSQIMFDKLCISPECFERTQQELMNDPMASIELFNMGMSMEQPTVDVPEALSPEWTIELVKASNDYAFELFKKEYMNVLTQDPMLVPVLVSAAAHDWVRVKHEHSEDVFKAALFKHKIYEDADVAQHMQMKQMELMSLAAQANPMMMAQMMQGGMGGMGGMPSMGPSGGF
;
A
#
# COMPACT_ATOMS: atom_id res chain seq x y z
N MET A 1 -17.62 16.15 -13.07
CA MET A 1 -17.46 17.58 -13.38
C MET A 1 -18.05 18.44 -12.26
N GLU A 2 -19.32 18.27 -11.91
CA GLU A 2 -20.00 19.12 -10.90
C GLU A 2 -19.30 19.16 -9.53
N LEU A 3 -18.74 18.04 -9.05
CA LEU A 3 -18.05 17.97 -7.75
C LEU A 3 -16.60 18.49 -7.75
N ILE A 4 -15.93 18.47 -8.90
CA ILE A 4 -14.54 18.96 -9.05
C ILE A 4 -14.55 20.47 -9.35
N GLY A 5 -15.53 20.93 -10.12
CA GLY A 5 -15.64 22.31 -10.59
C GLY A 5 -14.68 22.62 -11.73
N GLU A 6 -14.56 23.91 -12.06
CA GLU A 6 -13.64 24.39 -13.09
C GLU A 6 -12.18 24.24 -12.63
N LEU A 7 -11.34 23.67 -13.49
CA LEU A 7 -9.92 23.47 -13.21
C LEU A 7 -9.12 24.73 -13.55
N LYS A 8 -8.37 25.22 -12.57
CA LYS A 8 -7.43 26.33 -12.74
C LYS A 8 -6.01 25.81 -12.92
N LYS A 9 -5.36 26.24 -13.99
CA LYS A 9 -3.96 25.93 -14.30
C LYS A 9 -3.07 27.12 -13.96
N THR A 10 -1.89 26.82 -13.43
CA THR A 10 -0.83 27.80 -13.20
C THR A 10 -0.14 28.16 -14.52
N PRO A 11 0.63 29.26 -14.57
CA PRO A 11 1.48 29.58 -15.73
C PRO A 11 2.49 28.48 -16.09
N ARG A 12 2.84 27.59 -15.14
CA ARG A 12 3.77 26.47 -15.34
C ARG A 12 3.12 25.21 -15.94
N LYS A 13 1.84 25.31 -16.34
CA LYS A 13 1.00 24.20 -16.84
C LYS A 13 0.76 23.10 -15.79
N THR A 14 0.81 23.45 -14.50
CA THR A 14 0.39 22.61 -13.37
C THR A 14 -1.00 23.03 -12.88
N LEU A 15 -1.65 22.25 -12.02
CA LEU A 15 -2.92 22.63 -11.40
C LEU A 15 -2.69 23.51 -10.16
N GLU A 16 -3.58 24.45 -9.89
CA GLU A 16 -3.61 25.10 -8.58
C GLU A 16 -3.85 24.07 -7.47
N LYS A 17 -3.28 24.28 -6.28
CA LYS A 17 -3.35 23.36 -5.12
C LYS A 17 -4.77 22.83 -4.88
N ASN A 18 -5.77 23.72 -4.78
CA ASN A 18 -7.15 23.33 -4.50
C ASN A 18 -7.79 22.51 -5.64
N CYS A 19 -7.40 22.77 -6.89
CA CYS A 19 -7.85 21.98 -8.03
C CYS A 19 -7.20 20.59 -8.00
N PHE A 20 -5.88 20.55 -7.77
CA PHE A 20 -5.15 19.29 -7.65
C PHE A 20 -5.73 18.40 -6.54
N ILE A 21 -5.96 18.95 -5.34
CA ILE A 21 -6.51 18.20 -4.21
C ILE A 21 -7.84 17.54 -4.57
N LYS A 22 -8.74 18.27 -5.26
CA LYS A 22 -10.01 17.69 -5.71
C LYS A 22 -9.79 16.57 -6.73
N VAL A 23 -8.95 16.82 -7.74
CA VAL A 23 -8.64 15.80 -8.75
C VAL A 23 -8.03 14.56 -8.10
N PHE A 24 -7.05 14.73 -7.22
CA PHE A 24 -6.39 13.67 -6.46
C PHE A 24 -7.41 12.85 -5.66
N LYS A 25 -8.27 13.53 -4.88
CA LYS A 25 -9.33 12.90 -4.10
C LYS A 25 -10.28 12.06 -4.96
N TYR A 26 -10.88 12.67 -5.97
CA TYR A 26 -11.89 11.97 -6.78
C TYR A 26 -11.27 10.88 -7.65
N THR A 27 -10.01 11.02 -8.07
CA THR A 27 -9.31 9.97 -8.81
C THR A 27 -9.07 8.75 -7.92
N GLY A 28 -8.61 8.94 -6.68
CA GLY A 28 -8.42 7.84 -5.75
C GLY A 28 -9.74 7.21 -5.28
N GLU A 29 -10.78 8.00 -5.00
CA GLU A 29 -12.13 7.47 -4.68
C GLU A 29 -12.71 6.64 -5.83
N PHE A 30 -12.56 7.11 -7.08
CA PHE A 30 -12.99 6.39 -8.26
C PHE A 30 -12.19 5.10 -8.48
N GLY A 31 -10.86 5.17 -8.33
CA GLY A 31 -9.99 4.00 -8.39
C GLY A 31 -10.38 2.94 -7.35
N ARG A 32 -10.57 3.36 -6.09
CA ARG A 32 -11.04 2.47 -5.02
C ARG A 32 -12.36 1.78 -5.35
N MET A 33 -13.33 2.53 -5.86
CA MET A 33 -14.64 1.99 -6.26
C MET A 33 -14.49 0.90 -7.33
N ARG A 34 -13.65 1.13 -8.34
CA ARG A 34 -13.43 0.18 -9.44
C ARG A 34 -12.60 -1.04 -9.03
N SER A 35 -11.67 -0.87 -8.10
CA SER A 35 -10.77 -1.94 -7.67
C SER A 35 -11.35 -2.85 -6.58
N LYS A 36 -12.51 -2.52 -6.00
CA LYS A 36 -13.11 -3.28 -4.88
C LYS A 36 -13.30 -4.77 -5.20
N GLU A 37 -14.01 -5.09 -6.28
CA GLU A 37 -14.26 -6.49 -6.67
C GLU A 37 -12.98 -7.20 -7.15
N ILE A 38 -12.06 -6.45 -7.76
CA ILE A 38 -10.77 -6.97 -8.22
C ILE A 38 -9.93 -7.41 -7.02
N LYS A 39 -9.76 -6.54 -6.00
CA LYS A 39 -9.00 -6.86 -4.78
C LYS A 39 -9.55 -8.10 -4.07
N LYS A 40 -10.88 -8.20 -3.95
CA LYS A 40 -11.53 -9.40 -3.38
C LYS A 40 -11.19 -10.67 -4.18
N THR A 41 -11.37 -10.63 -5.49
CA THR A 41 -11.09 -11.77 -6.38
C THR A 41 -9.60 -12.17 -6.35
N LEU A 42 -8.71 -11.18 -6.27
CA LEU A 42 -7.26 -11.40 -6.20
C LEU A 42 -6.85 -12.06 -4.89
N GLN A 43 -7.41 -11.62 -3.75
CA GLN A 43 -7.20 -12.30 -2.47
C GLN A 43 -7.70 -13.75 -2.53
N GLU A 44 -8.90 -14.00 -3.06
CA GLU A 44 -9.46 -15.35 -3.17
C GLU A 44 -8.52 -16.28 -3.95
N LYS A 45 -8.01 -15.83 -5.11
CA LYS A 45 -7.04 -16.58 -5.92
C LYS A 45 -5.72 -16.84 -5.18
N ARG A 46 -5.19 -15.87 -4.42
CA ARG A 46 -4.00 -16.08 -3.59
C ARG A 46 -4.26 -17.15 -2.52
N CYS A 47 -5.42 -17.06 -1.85
CA CYS A 47 -5.83 -18.01 -0.81
C CYS A 47 -6.02 -19.45 -1.35
N GLU A 48 -6.37 -19.64 -2.62
CA GLU A 48 -6.49 -20.98 -3.24
C GLU A 48 -5.18 -21.77 -3.21
N VAL A 49 -4.04 -21.08 -3.32
CA VAL A 49 -2.68 -21.67 -3.35
C VAL A 49 -1.89 -21.43 -2.06
N PHE A 50 -2.42 -20.63 -1.15
CA PHE A 50 -1.82 -20.34 0.15
C PHE A 50 -1.59 -21.63 0.98
N GLU A 51 -0.43 -21.73 1.63
CA GLU A 51 0.05 -22.93 2.36
C GLU A 51 0.20 -24.22 1.52
N LYS A 52 -0.09 -24.20 0.22
CA LYS A 52 -0.03 -25.39 -0.65
C LYS A 52 1.19 -25.38 -1.55
N ASP A 53 1.42 -24.27 -2.25
CA ASP A 53 2.54 -24.11 -3.18
C ASP A 53 3.10 -22.69 -3.08
N PRO A 54 4.29 -22.52 -2.46
CA PRO A 54 4.91 -21.20 -2.33
C PRO A 54 5.20 -20.52 -3.66
N LYS A 55 5.58 -21.28 -4.70
CA LYS A 55 5.88 -20.70 -6.01
C LYS A 55 4.61 -20.19 -6.68
N ALA A 56 3.55 -20.99 -6.66
CA ALA A 56 2.25 -20.58 -7.19
C ALA A 56 1.69 -19.37 -6.43
N TYR A 57 1.87 -19.31 -5.10
CA TYR A 57 1.48 -18.15 -4.31
C TYR A 57 2.23 -16.89 -4.70
N LEU A 58 3.56 -16.96 -4.88
CA LEU A 58 4.37 -15.83 -5.32
C LEU A 58 3.98 -15.35 -6.73
N GLU A 59 3.68 -16.27 -7.65
CA GLU A 59 3.18 -15.94 -8.99
C GLU A 59 1.82 -15.23 -8.92
N GLN A 60 0.91 -15.75 -8.09
CA GLN A 60 -0.40 -15.15 -7.91
C GLN A 60 -0.32 -13.78 -7.23
N LEU A 61 0.60 -13.58 -6.29
CA LEU A 61 0.88 -12.26 -5.70
C LEU A 61 1.37 -11.26 -6.74
N LYS A 62 2.37 -11.62 -7.56
CA LYS A 62 2.89 -10.75 -8.63
C LYS A 62 1.79 -10.38 -9.63
N LYS A 63 0.91 -11.34 -9.93
CA LYS A 63 -0.26 -11.11 -10.77
C LYS A 63 -1.24 -10.15 -10.11
N SER A 64 -1.51 -10.30 -8.81
CA SER A 64 -2.37 -9.37 -8.05
C SER A 64 -1.82 -7.94 -8.11
N ILE A 65 -0.53 -7.74 -7.87
CA ILE A 65 0.12 -6.42 -7.96
C ILE A 65 -0.09 -5.83 -9.36
N SER A 66 0.21 -6.59 -10.42
CA SER A 66 0.05 -6.10 -11.80
C SER A 66 -1.41 -5.80 -12.17
N GLU A 67 -2.38 -6.58 -11.70
CA GLU A 67 -3.80 -6.33 -11.94
C GLU A 67 -4.30 -5.09 -11.19
N GLU A 68 -3.84 -4.88 -9.95
CA GLU A 68 -4.16 -3.68 -9.17
C GLU A 68 -3.56 -2.41 -9.79
N GLU A 69 -2.31 -2.46 -10.25
CA GLU A 69 -1.66 -1.36 -10.99
C GLU A 69 -2.44 -0.99 -12.25
N LYS A 70 -2.80 -1.98 -13.08
CA LYS A 70 -3.62 -1.76 -14.29
C LYS A 70 -4.99 -1.16 -13.97
N ALA A 71 -5.62 -1.60 -12.89
CA ALA A 71 -6.92 -1.07 -12.47
C ALA A 71 -6.79 0.39 -12.02
N PHE A 72 -5.71 0.73 -11.30
CA PHE A 72 -5.41 2.09 -10.88
C PHE A 72 -5.12 3.01 -12.07
N GLU A 73 -4.21 2.61 -12.97
CA GLU A 73 -3.86 3.37 -14.18
C GLU A 73 -5.08 3.60 -15.08
N SER A 74 -5.88 2.55 -15.33
CA SER A 74 -7.11 2.67 -16.11
C SER A 74 -8.09 3.67 -15.50
N SER A 75 -8.20 3.69 -14.17
CA SER A 75 -9.11 4.60 -13.46
C SER A 75 -8.62 6.04 -13.52
N SER A 76 -7.30 6.25 -13.35
CA SER A 76 -6.66 7.55 -13.52
C SER A 76 -6.82 8.10 -14.93
N GLN A 77 -6.60 7.28 -15.96
CA GLN A 77 -6.75 7.71 -17.35
C GLN A 77 -8.17 8.17 -17.68
N ILE A 78 -9.20 7.42 -17.25
CA ILE A 78 -10.61 7.81 -17.44
C ILE A 78 -10.89 9.17 -16.79
N MET A 79 -10.37 9.40 -15.58
CA MET A 79 -10.54 10.67 -14.88
C MET A 79 -9.83 11.81 -15.62
N PHE A 80 -8.61 11.59 -16.08
CA PHE A 80 -7.81 12.59 -16.79
C PHE A 80 -8.43 12.97 -18.13
N ASP A 81 -8.95 12.01 -18.89
CA ASP A 81 -9.68 12.23 -20.13
C ASP A 81 -10.94 13.07 -19.89
N LYS A 82 -11.70 12.76 -18.84
CA LYS A 82 -12.92 13.50 -18.48
C LYS A 82 -12.63 14.92 -18.00
N LEU A 83 -11.45 15.16 -17.47
CA LEU A 83 -11.01 16.44 -16.92
C LEU A 83 -10.13 17.24 -17.90
N CYS A 84 -9.83 16.70 -19.07
CA CYS A 84 -8.94 17.30 -20.06
C CYS A 84 -7.57 17.70 -19.46
N ILE A 85 -7.01 16.82 -18.64
CA ILE A 85 -5.64 16.95 -18.10
C ILE A 85 -4.79 15.77 -18.57
N SER A 86 -3.47 15.97 -18.65
CA SER A 86 -2.53 14.89 -18.97
C SER A 86 -1.97 14.26 -17.68
N PRO A 87 -1.51 13.00 -17.73
CA PRO A 87 -0.74 12.38 -16.64
C PRO A 87 0.45 13.26 -16.22
N GLU A 88 1.21 13.80 -17.18
CA GLU A 88 2.34 14.70 -16.92
C GLU A 88 1.91 15.96 -16.14
N CYS A 89 0.75 16.55 -16.46
CA CYS A 89 0.23 17.71 -15.73
C CYS A 89 -0.08 17.36 -14.27
N PHE A 90 -0.67 16.19 -14.05
CA PHE A 90 -0.98 15.69 -12.72
C PHE A 90 0.29 15.38 -11.91
N GLU A 91 1.20 14.57 -12.46
CA GLU A 91 2.46 14.16 -11.82
C GLU A 91 3.36 15.35 -11.47
N ARG A 92 3.53 16.30 -12.40
CA ARG A 92 4.31 17.52 -12.13
C ARG A 92 3.67 18.38 -11.05
N THR A 93 2.33 18.46 -11.03
CA THR A 93 1.64 19.18 -9.94
C THR A 93 1.84 18.49 -8.61
N GLN A 94 1.75 17.16 -8.57
CA GLN A 94 2.01 16.37 -7.38
C GLN A 94 3.43 16.62 -6.86
N GLN A 95 4.44 16.54 -7.71
CA GLN A 95 5.84 16.82 -7.34
C GLN A 95 6.02 18.24 -6.80
N GLU A 96 5.43 19.25 -7.44
CA GLU A 96 5.50 20.63 -6.96
C GLU A 96 4.89 20.77 -5.56
N LEU A 97 3.76 20.11 -5.29
CA LEU A 97 3.08 20.17 -3.99
C LEU A 97 3.76 19.32 -2.91
N MET A 98 4.39 18.20 -3.27
CA MET A 98 5.17 17.39 -2.33
C MET A 98 6.42 18.13 -1.84
N ASN A 99 6.93 19.10 -2.60
CA ASN A 99 8.03 19.97 -2.17
C ASN A 99 7.58 21.08 -1.19
N ASP A 100 6.27 21.29 -1.01
CA ASP A 100 5.71 22.17 0.02
C ASP A 100 5.40 21.32 1.27
N PRO A 101 6.06 21.55 2.42
CA PRO A 101 5.85 20.76 3.64
C PRO A 101 4.37 20.69 4.09
N MET A 102 3.61 21.78 3.92
CA MET A 102 2.21 21.81 4.36
C MET A 102 1.30 21.03 3.40
N ALA A 103 1.53 21.18 2.09
CA ALA A 103 0.78 20.43 1.10
C ALA A 103 1.16 18.94 1.12
N SER A 104 2.43 18.60 1.37
CA SER A 104 2.88 17.20 1.50
C SER A 104 2.19 16.47 2.64
N ILE A 105 2.06 17.08 3.82
CA ILE A 105 1.36 16.46 4.97
C ILE A 105 -0.13 16.27 4.64
N GLU A 106 -0.75 17.25 4.00
CA GLU A 106 -2.15 17.19 3.59
C GLU A 106 -2.40 16.07 2.57
N LEU A 107 -1.56 15.97 1.54
CA LEU A 107 -1.64 14.91 0.52
C LEU A 107 -1.40 13.53 1.12
N PHE A 108 -0.46 13.41 2.06
CA PHE A 108 -0.20 12.16 2.77
C PHE A 108 -1.42 11.70 3.58
N ASN A 109 -1.97 12.57 4.42
CA ASN A 109 -3.16 12.27 5.21
C ASN A 109 -4.36 11.93 4.32
N MET A 110 -4.47 12.59 3.17
CA MET A 110 -5.51 12.31 2.21
C MET A 110 -5.33 10.92 1.58
N GLY A 111 -4.11 10.56 1.17
CA GLY A 111 -3.79 9.21 0.69
C GLY A 111 -4.15 8.13 1.71
N MET A 112 -3.79 8.32 2.98
CA MET A 112 -4.16 7.43 4.08
C MET A 112 -5.68 7.24 4.19
N SER A 113 -6.45 8.33 4.10
CA SER A 113 -7.91 8.25 4.17
C SER A 113 -8.55 7.54 2.97
N MET A 114 -7.88 7.55 1.81
CA MET A 114 -8.36 6.82 0.63
C MET A 114 -8.14 5.32 0.76
N GLU A 115 -7.04 4.89 1.41
CA GLU A 115 -6.77 3.48 1.70
C GLU A 115 -7.67 2.90 2.80
N GLN A 116 -8.32 3.75 3.62
CA GLN A 116 -9.28 3.28 4.61
C GLN A 116 -10.48 2.59 3.93
N PRO A 117 -10.75 1.30 4.23
CA PRO A 117 -11.90 0.60 3.67
C PRO A 117 -13.21 1.22 4.18
N THR A 118 -14.25 1.18 3.35
CA THR A 118 -15.58 1.71 3.69
C THR A 118 -16.53 0.64 4.27
N VAL A 119 -15.99 -0.52 4.66
CA VAL A 119 -16.78 -1.62 5.24
C VAL A 119 -16.89 -1.46 6.75
N ASP A 120 -18.04 -1.84 7.30
CA ASP A 120 -18.23 -1.85 8.75
C ASP A 120 -17.38 -2.95 9.40
N VAL A 121 -16.78 -2.60 10.54
CA VAL A 121 -16.00 -3.54 11.34
C VAL A 121 -16.97 -4.40 12.15
N PRO A 122 -16.98 -5.73 11.95
CA PRO A 122 -17.85 -6.64 12.69
C PRO A 122 -17.48 -6.64 14.19
N GLU A 123 -18.47 -6.87 15.06
CA GLU A 123 -18.24 -6.94 16.51
C GLU A 123 -17.24 -8.03 16.92
N ALA A 124 -17.12 -9.08 16.10
CA ALA A 124 -16.14 -10.15 16.28
C ALA A 124 -14.68 -9.66 16.21
N LEU A 125 -14.41 -8.52 15.56
CA LEU A 125 -13.10 -7.88 15.53
C LEU A 125 -13.04 -6.77 16.59
N SER A 126 -12.94 -7.16 17.86
CA SER A 126 -12.67 -6.23 18.95
C SER A 126 -11.26 -5.63 18.82
N PRO A 127 -10.97 -4.50 19.49
CA PRO A 127 -9.62 -3.94 19.51
C PRO A 127 -8.56 -4.96 19.95
N GLU A 128 -8.80 -5.66 21.06
CA GLU A 128 -7.87 -6.62 21.66
C GLU A 128 -7.64 -7.80 20.71
N TRP A 129 -8.71 -8.34 20.14
CA TRP A 129 -8.58 -9.44 19.19
C TRP A 129 -7.89 -9.01 17.89
N THR A 130 -8.13 -7.79 17.43
CA THR A 130 -7.44 -7.23 16.27
C THR A 130 -5.94 -7.07 16.54
N ILE A 131 -5.54 -6.67 17.76
CA ILE A 131 -4.13 -6.62 18.20
C ILE A 131 -3.49 -8.02 18.18
N GLU A 132 -4.19 -9.03 18.70
CA GLU A 132 -3.69 -10.40 18.69
C GLU A 132 -3.54 -10.93 17.25
N LEU A 133 -4.54 -10.70 16.40
CA LEU A 133 -4.51 -11.11 15.00
C LEU A 133 -3.39 -10.43 14.21
N VAL A 134 -3.17 -9.12 14.39
CA VAL A 134 -2.10 -8.42 13.64
C VAL A 134 -0.72 -8.94 14.03
N LYS A 135 -0.47 -9.20 15.31
CA LYS A 135 0.80 -9.79 15.77
C LYS A 135 0.97 -11.21 15.26
N ALA A 136 -0.03 -12.07 15.45
CA ALA A 136 0.02 -13.48 15.04
C ALA A 136 0.17 -13.65 13.53
N SER A 137 -0.58 -12.88 12.74
CA SER A 137 -0.50 -12.94 11.27
C SER A 137 0.85 -12.45 10.74
N ASN A 138 1.43 -11.39 11.33
CA ASN A 138 2.76 -10.91 10.96
C ASN A 138 3.85 -11.90 11.37
N ASP A 139 3.79 -12.47 12.58
CA ASP A 139 4.71 -13.54 13.00
C ASP A 139 4.68 -14.70 12.02
N TYR A 140 3.48 -15.19 11.68
CA TYR A 140 3.30 -16.25 10.70
C TYR A 140 3.90 -15.88 9.33
N ALA A 141 3.58 -14.70 8.81
CA ALA A 141 4.04 -14.24 7.50
C ALA A 141 5.57 -14.11 7.43
N PHE A 142 6.19 -13.63 8.51
CA PHE A 142 7.64 -13.55 8.63
C PHE A 142 8.30 -14.92 8.68
N GLU A 143 7.76 -15.88 9.43
CA GLU A 143 8.28 -17.25 9.45
C GLU A 143 8.13 -17.92 8.08
N LEU A 144 6.98 -17.75 7.42
CA LEU A 144 6.77 -18.24 6.06
C LEU A 144 7.77 -17.62 5.07
N PHE A 145 8.01 -16.31 5.17
CA PHE A 145 9.02 -15.60 4.38
C PHE A 145 10.41 -16.20 4.56
N LYS A 146 10.86 -16.36 5.80
CA LYS A 146 12.18 -16.95 6.11
C LYS A 146 12.31 -18.38 5.58
N LYS A 147 11.23 -19.15 5.62
CA LYS A 147 11.23 -20.55 5.20
C LYS A 147 11.21 -20.73 3.68
N GLU A 148 10.35 -19.98 2.98
CA GLU A 148 10.02 -20.28 1.58
C GLU A 148 10.47 -19.19 0.59
N TYR A 149 10.78 -17.98 1.05
CA TYR A 149 10.93 -16.80 0.18
C TYR A 149 12.20 -15.98 0.40
N MET A 150 13.19 -16.50 1.13
CA MET A 150 14.48 -15.83 1.32
C MET A 150 15.21 -15.53 0.00
N ASN A 151 14.96 -16.32 -1.06
CA ASN A 151 15.47 -16.04 -2.40
C ASN A 151 14.85 -14.78 -3.03
N VAL A 152 13.64 -14.39 -2.63
CA VAL A 152 13.00 -13.16 -3.11
C VAL A 152 13.76 -11.93 -2.60
N LEU A 153 14.31 -12.00 -1.37
CA LEU A 153 15.10 -10.91 -0.80
C LEU A 153 16.29 -10.50 -1.66
N THR A 154 16.91 -11.44 -2.37
CA THR A 154 18.06 -11.16 -3.23
C THR A 154 17.66 -10.80 -4.66
N GLN A 155 16.53 -11.33 -5.14
CA GLN A 155 16.05 -11.12 -6.51
C GLN A 155 15.25 -9.83 -6.66
N ASP A 156 14.34 -9.59 -5.72
CA ASP A 156 13.42 -8.45 -5.69
C ASP A 156 13.13 -8.01 -4.24
N PRO A 157 14.09 -7.30 -3.61
CA PRO A 157 13.93 -6.80 -2.25
C PRO A 157 12.69 -5.91 -2.04
N MET A 158 12.23 -5.22 -3.09
CA MET A 158 11.06 -4.33 -3.02
C MET A 158 9.74 -5.10 -2.93
N LEU A 159 9.71 -6.36 -3.38
CA LEU A 159 8.54 -7.23 -3.26
C LEU A 159 8.36 -7.80 -1.85
N VAL A 160 9.42 -7.83 -1.03
CA VAL A 160 9.39 -8.51 0.28
C VAL A 160 8.35 -7.89 1.24
N PRO A 161 8.28 -6.56 1.44
CA PRO A 161 7.25 -5.98 2.31
C PRO A 161 5.83 -6.31 1.83
N VAL A 162 5.60 -6.29 0.52
CA VAL A 162 4.29 -6.61 -0.08
C VAL A 162 3.94 -8.09 0.12
N LEU A 163 4.92 -8.98 -0.04
CA LEU A 163 4.77 -10.41 0.18
C LEU A 163 4.41 -10.73 1.63
N VAL A 164 5.12 -10.13 2.60
CA VAL A 164 4.85 -10.32 4.03
C VAL A 164 3.45 -9.78 4.38
N SER A 165 3.11 -8.57 3.94
CA SER A 165 1.80 -7.98 4.20
C SER A 165 0.68 -8.84 3.60
N ALA A 166 0.78 -9.23 2.32
CA ALA A 166 -0.22 -10.08 1.68
C ALA A 166 -0.36 -11.45 2.38
N ALA A 167 0.75 -12.08 2.77
CA ALA A 167 0.71 -13.35 3.49
C ALA A 167 0.05 -13.23 4.87
N ALA A 168 0.26 -12.12 5.59
CA ALA A 168 -0.42 -11.86 6.86
C ALA A 168 -1.94 -11.72 6.65
N HIS A 169 -2.37 -10.92 5.67
CA HIS A 169 -3.78 -10.74 5.34
C HIS A 169 -4.45 -12.04 4.87
N ASP A 170 -3.78 -12.83 4.04
CA ASP A 170 -4.31 -14.09 3.52
C ASP A 170 -4.36 -15.17 4.62
N TRP A 171 -3.43 -15.16 5.57
CA TRP A 171 -3.52 -16.00 6.76
C TRP A 171 -4.77 -15.68 7.59
N VAL A 172 -5.05 -14.39 7.84
CA VAL A 172 -6.27 -13.96 8.54
C VAL A 172 -7.52 -14.42 7.79
N ARG A 173 -7.51 -14.32 6.45
CA ARG A 173 -8.61 -14.79 5.61
C ARG A 173 -8.85 -16.29 5.68
N VAL A 174 -7.80 -17.09 5.68
CA VAL A 174 -7.87 -18.56 5.64
C VAL A 174 -8.17 -19.15 7.02
N LYS A 175 -7.58 -18.60 8.09
CA LYS A 175 -7.70 -19.15 9.46
C LYS A 175 -8.83 -18.55 10.28
N HIS A 176 -9.20 -17.29 10.00
CA HIS A 176 -10.16 -16.54 10.81
C HIS A 176 -11.33 -15.97 9.99
N GLU A 177 -11.41 -16.30 8.70
CA GLU A 177 -12.54 -15.96 7.81
C GLU A 177 -12.81 -14.45 7.66
N HIS A 178 -11.85 -13.60 8.01
CA HIS A 178 -11.95 -12.16 7.80
C HIS A 178 -11.27 -11.76 6.49
N SER A 179 -11.99 -11.09 5.59
CA SER A 179 -11.41 -10.57 4.36
C SER A 179 -10.39 -9.46 4.62
N GLU A 180 -9.52 -9.23 3.63
CA GLU A 180 -8.52 -8.16 3.69
C GLU A 180 -9.14 -6.81 4.03
N ASP A 181 -10.24 -6.44 3.35
CA ASP A 181 -10.96 -5.17 3.58
C ASP A 181 -11.53 -5.07 4.99
N VAL A 182 -12.11 -6.17 5.52
CA VAL A 182 -12.70 -6.18 6.87
C VAL A 182 -11.62 -6.09 7.94
N PHE A 183 -10.52 -6.82 7.76
CA PHE A 183 -9.40 -6.77 8.69
C PHE A 183 -8.72 -5.39 8.65
N LYS A 184 -8.46 -4.83 7.46
CA LYS A 184 -7.95 -3.46 7.31
C LYS A 184 -8.88 -2.43 7.96
N ALA A 185 -10.20 -2.54 7.78
CA ALA A 185 -11.16 -1.64 8.41
C ALA A 185 -11.01 -1.66 9.95
N ALA A 186 -10.80 -2.84 10.55
CA ALA A 186 -10.56 -2.98 11.98
C ALA A 186 -9.25 -2.31 12.41
N LEU A 187 -8.16 -2.51 11.66
CA LEU A 187 -6.86 -1.86 11.92
C LEU A 187 -7.00 -0.33 11.97
N PHE A 188 -7.74 0.25 11.03
CA PHE A 188 -8.00 1.70 10.98
C PHE A 188 -8.95 2.16 12.09
N LYS A 189 -10.09 1.49 12.28
CA LYS A 189 -11.12 1.90 13.26
C LYS A 189 -10.56 1.92 14.68
N HIS A 190 -9.76 0.93 15.03
CA HIS A 190 -9.20 0.77 16.36
C HIS A 190 -7.82 1.41 16.52
N LYS A 191 -7.30 2.08 15.48
CA LYS A 191 -6.00 2.76 15.49
C LYS A 191 -4.87 1.83 15.95
N ILE A 192 -4.86 0.59 15.44
CA ILE A 192 -4.02 -0.50 15.96
C ILE A 192 -2.52 -0.19 15.89
N TYR A 193 -2.08 0.58 14.88
CA TYR A 193 -0.67 0.98 14.77
C TYR A 193 -0.28 2.16 15.70
N GLU A 194 -1.23 2.81 16.37
CA GLU A 194 -0.96 3.76 17.45
C GLU A 194 -0.73 3.04 18.80
N ASP A 195 -1.05 1.74 18.89
CA ASP A 195 -0.76 0.91 20.06
C ASP A 195 0.75 0.68 20.18
N ALA A 196 1.30 0.95 21.37
CA ALA A 196 2.74 0.90 21.61
C ALA A 196 3.31 -0.51 21.45
N ASP A 197 2.57 -1.55 21.87
CA ASP A 197 3.04 -2.93 21.79
C ASP A 197 3.02 -3.43 20.35
N VAL A 198 2.00 -3.06 19.56
CA VAL A 198 1.96 -3.34 18.13
C VAL A 198 3.08 -2.61 17.40
N ALA A 199 3.26 -1.31 17.66
CA ALA A 199 4.31 -0.52 17.04
C ALA A 199 5.71 -1.09 17.33
N GLN A 200 5.98 -1.47 18.58
CA GLN A 200 7.24 -2.13 18.95
C GLN A 200 7.39 -3.48 18.25
N HIS A 201 6.34 -4.28 18.17
CA HIS A 201 6.37 -5.56 17.48
C HIS A 201 6.67 -5.41 15.98
N MET A 202 6.00 -4.48 15.28
CA MET A 202 6.28 -4.15 13.87
C MET A 202 7.72 -3.66 13.69
N GLN A 203 8.21 -2.79 14.59
CA GLN A 203 9.57 -2.28 14.52
C GLN A 203 10.61 -3.40 14.67
N MET A 204 10.39 -4.36 15.59
CA MET A 204 11.27 -5.53 15.73
C MET A 204 11.33 -6.35 14.44
N LYS A 205 10.19 -6.57 13.78
CA LYS A 205 10.11 -7.30 12.51
C LYS A 205 10.80 -6.57 11.36
N GLN A 206 10.64 -5.25 11.28
CA GLN A 206 11.36 -4.43 10.29
C GLN A 206 12.88 -4.49 10.51
N MET A 207 13.35 -4.41 11.76
CA MET A 207 14.78 -4.55 12.08
C MET A 207 15.31 -5.95 11.74
N GLU A 208 14.54 -7.01 12.00
CA GLU A 208 14.89 -8.38 11.60
C GLU A 208 15.04 -8.49 10.08
N LEU A 209 14.08 -7.94 9.32
CA LEU A 209 14.14 -7.91 7.86
C LEU A 209 15.38 -7.16 7.35
N MET A 210 15.69 -5.99 7.92
CA MET A 210 16.89 -5.23 7.55
C MET A 210 18.17 -5.99 7.86
N SER A 211 18.23 -6.71 8.99
CA SER A 211 19.37 -7.57 9.33
C SER A 211 19.56 -8.69 8.32
N LEU A 212 18.47 -9.36 7.93
CA LEU A 212 18.49 -10.40 6.88
C LEU A 212 18.95 -9.83 5.53
N ALA A 213 18.46 -8.64 5.16
CA ALA A 213 18.86 -7.96 3.94
C ALA A 213 20.36 -7.59 3.97
N ALA A 214 20.86 -7.12 5.11
CA ALA A 214 22.27 -6.78 5.30
C ALA A 214 23.18 -8.01 5.18
N GLN A 215 22.75 -9.16 5.71
CA GLN A 215 23.46 -10.43 5.58
C GLN A 215 23.45 -10.94 4.14
N ALA A 216 22.33 -10.80 3.44
CA ALA A 216 22.18 -11.22 2.05
C ALA A 216 22.96 -10.33 1.08
N ASN A 217 23.09 -9.03 1.37
CA ASN A 217 23.83 -8.08 0.54
C ASN A 217 24.45 -6.92 1.36
N PRO A 218 25.70 -7.07 1.83
CA PRO A 218 26.39 -6.05 2.63
C PRO A 218 26.54 -4.69 1.93
N MET A 219 26.60 -4.67 0.59
CA MET A 219 26.69 -3.43 -0.19
C MET A 219 25.35 -2.68 -0.26
N MET A 220 24.23 -3.39 -0.18
CA MET A 220 22.90 -2.77 -0.21
C MET A 220 22.64 -1.93 1.04
N MET A 221 23.14 -2.39 2.19
CA MET A 221 23.03 -1.69 3.48
C MET A 221 23.92 -0.45 3.52
N ALA A 222 25.13 -0.54 2.94
CA ALA A 222 25.98 0.63 2.72
C ALA A 222 25.29 1.66 1.81
N GLN A 223 24.56 1.24 0.77
CA GLN A 223 23.85 2.13 -0.15
C GLN A 223 22.56 2.73 0.46
N MET A 224 21.85 1.98 1.31
CA MET A 224 20.71 2.52 2.09
C MET A 224 21.15 3.49 3.19
N MET A 225 22.27 3.21 3.88
CA MET A 225 22.84 4.12 4.89
C MET A 225 23.49 5.36 4.27
N GLN A 226 24.11 5.24 3.10
CA GLN A 226 24.78 6.35 2.41
C GLN A 226 23.79 7.21 1.59
N GLY A 227 22.60 6.70 1.27
CA GLY A 227 21.48 7.46 0.70
C GLY A 227 20.70 8.30 1.73
N GLY A 228 20.97 8.13 3.02
CA GLY A 228 20.39 8.92 4.11
C GLY A 228 21.17 10.22 4.36
N MET A 229 21.00 11.23 3.49
CA MET A 229 21.15 12.69 3.77
C MET A 229 21.38 13.57 2.52
N GLY A 230 21.26 13.06 1.30
CA GLY A 230 21.44 13.91 0.12
C GLY A 230 20.97 13.31 -1.19
N GLY A 231 19.72 13.62 -1.57
CA GLY A 231 19.25 13.43 -2.94
C GLY A 231 18.19 12.35 -3.13
N MET A 232 17.01 12.52 -2.53
CA MET A 232 15.78 11.89 -3.03
C MET A 232 15.00 12.91 -3.88
N GLY A 233 15.42 13.04 -5.14
CA GLY A 233 14.60 13.56 -6.24
C GLY A 233 14.00 12.43 -7.11
N GLY A 234 13.98 11.19 -6.60
CA GLY A 234 13.40 10.03 -7.25
C GLY A 234 12.06 9.71 -6.59
N MET A 235 10.99 9.82 -7.38
CA MET A 235 9.60 9.55 -7.02
C MET A 235 9.41 8.33 -6.10
N PRO A 236 8.57 8.41 -5.05
CA PRO A 236 7.79 7.26 -4.63
C PRO A 236 6.77 6.97 -5.74
N SER A 237 6.98 5.88 -6.46
CA SER A 237 5.93 5.24 -7.25
C SER A 237 4.73 4.99 -6.32
N MET A 238 3.65 5.75 -6.50
CA MET A 238 2.34 5.42 -5.91
C MET A 238 1.71 4.26 -6.69
N GLY A 239 2.40 3.12 -6.71
CA GLY A 239 1.75 1.83 -6.92
C GLY A 239 0.95 1.47 -5.67
N PRO A 240 0.09 0.44 -5.73
CA PRO A 240 -0.68 -0.01 -4.58
C PRO A 240 0.27 -0.64 -3.56
N SER A 241 0.91 0.19 -2.75
CA SER A 241 1.65 -0.23 -1.57
C SER A 241 0.62 -0.58 -0.49
N GLY A 242 -0.03 -1.74 -0.66
CA GLY A 242 -0.63 -2.48 0.43
C GLY A 242 0.50 -2.99 1.33
N GLY A 243 1.01 -2.09 2.17
CA GLY A 243 2.09 -2.34 3.11
C GLY A 243 1.94 -1.39 4.29
N PHE A 244 1.04 -1.74 5.19
CA PHE A 244 1.15 -1.44 6.61
C PHE A 244 1.31 -2.77 7.35
#